data_AF-A0A1C1CVZ3-F1
#
_entry.id   AF-A0A1C1CVZ3-F1
#
_cell.length_a   1.000
_cell.length_b   1.000
_cell.length_c   1.000
_cell.angle_alpha   90.00
_cell.angle_beta   90.00
_cell.angle_gamma   90.00
#
_symmetry.space_group_name_H-M   'P 1'
#
loop_
_entity.id
_entity.type
_entity.pdbx_description
1 polymer ?
#
loop_
_entity_poly.entity_id
_entity_poly.type
_entity_poly.pdbx_seq_one_letter_code
_entity_poly.pdbx_strand_id
1 'polypeptide(L)' 'MAKLDASHPPTHVTVAACDLLKFQGLAYAQHLRSAGVKVVEEVLPGVPHGFTFPVNAEVTKSWLARQVDAFAAAFAGKPS' A
#
# COMPACT_ATOMS: atom_id res chain seq x y z
N MET A 1 -13.33 19.70 0.60
CA MET A 1 -12.57 18.42 0.54
C MET A 1 -12.65 17.90 -0.87
N ALA A 2 -11.54 17.38 -1.42
CA ALA A 2 -11.57 16.71 -2.72
C ALA A 2 -12.54 15.52 -2.67
N LYS A 3 -13.37 15.36 -3.69
CA LYS A 3 -14.32 14.26 -3.77
C LYS A 3 -13.56 12.98 -4.07
N LEU A 4 -13.68 11.98 -3.19
CA LEU A 4 -13.16 10.65 -3.44
C LEU A 4 -14.14 9.87 -4.32
N ASP A 5 -13.66 9.35 -5.44
CA ASP A 5 -14.42 8.49 -6.35
C ASP A 5 -13.47 7.60 -7.17
N ALA A 6 -14.04 6.76 -8.03
CA ALA A 6 -13.32 5.79 -8.86
C ALA A 6 -12.29 6.41 -9.84
N SER A 7 -12.27 7.74 -10.03
CA SER A 7 -11.25 8.40 -10.86
C SER A 7 -9.90 8.51 -10.17
N HIS A 8 -9.84 8.31 -8.84
CA HIS A 8 -8.57 8.28 -8.12
C HIS A 8 -7.66 7.15 -8.60
N PRO A 9 -6.32 7.36 -8.56
CA PRO A 9 -5.38 6.33 -8.96
C PRO A 9 -5.58 5.01 -8.20
N PRO A 10 -5.44 3.85 -8.87
CA PRO A 10 -5.33 2.58 -8.19
C PRO A 10 -4.26 2.68 -7.09
N THR A 11 -4.59 2.22 -5.89
CA THR A 11 -3.77 2.44 -4.70
C THR A 11 -3.31 1.11 -4.12
N HIS A 12 -2.02 1.01 -3.80
CA HIS A 12 -1.48 -0.09 -3.00
C HIS A 12 -1.22 0.43 -1.59
N VAL A 13 -1.79 -0.23 -0.58
CA VAL A 13 -1.61 0.09 0.84
C VAL A 13 -0.91 -1.08 1.54
N THR A 14 0.27 -0.84 2.10
CA THR A 14 0.91 -1.77 3.05
C THR A 14 0.86 -1.16 4.44
N VAL A 15 0.41 -1.93 5.43
CA VAL A 15 0.47 -1.56 6.85
C VAL A 15 1.33 -2.55 7.63
N ALA A 16 2.07 -2.05 8.61
CA ALA A 16 2.83 -2.88 9.54
C ALA A 16 1.90 -3.53 10.59
N ALA A 17 2.07 -4.81 10.89
CA ALA A 17 1.21 -5.52 11.83
C ALA A 17 1.34 -5.04 13.28
N CYS A 18 2.57 -4.66 13.68
CA CYS A 18 2.94 -4.18 15.02
C CYS A 18 3.01 -2.65 15.06
N ASP A 19 2.00 -1.98 14.53
CA ASP A 19 1.93 -0.52 14.42
C ASP A 19 0.59 0.01 14.95
N LEU A 20 0.63 1.07 15.78
CA LEU A 20 -0.54 1.77 16.29
C LEU A 20 -1.39 2.39 15.16
N LEU A 21 -0.77 2.71 14.02
CA LEU A 21 -1.44 3.28 12.85
C LEU A 21 -2.12 2.23 11.97
N LYS A 22 -1.91 0.93 12.22
CA LYS A 22 -2.43 -0.16 11.39
C LYS A 22 -3.92 0.01 11.09
N PHE A 23 -4.75 0.17 12.13
CA PHE A 23 -6.20 0.24 11.96
C PHE A 23 -6.66 1.50 11.22
N GLN A 24 -5.93 2.61 11.36
CA GLN A 24 -6.21 3.84 10.59
C GLN A 24 -5.86 3.65 9.11
N GLY A 25 -4.73 2.99 8.81
CA GLY A 25 -4.36 2.64 7.44
C GLY A 25 -5.38 1.72 6.77
N LEU A 26 -5.85 0.70 7.48
CA LEU A 26 -6.90 -0.22 7.01
C LEU A 26 -8.24 0.50 6.81
N ALA A 27 -8.62 1.39 7.74
CA ALA A 27 -9.83 2.20 7.60
C ALA A 27 -9.76 3.11 6.36
N TYR A 28 -8.59 3.67 6.06
CA TYR A 28 -8.41 4.48 4.85
C TYR A 28 -8.47 3.64 3.58
N ALA A 29 -7.86 2.46 3.56
CA ALA A 29 -7.99 1.51 2.44
C ALA A 29 -9.45 1.11 2.20
N GLN A 30 -10.22 0.88 3.26
CA GLN A 30 -11.66 0.64 3.17
C GLN A 30 -12.40 1.86 2.63
N HIS A 31 -12.09 3.06 3.10
CA HIS A 31 -12.71 4.30 2.62
C HIS A 31 -12.50 4.51 1.11
N LEU A 32 -11.27 4.30 0.62
CA LEU A 32 -10.93 4.32 -0.81
C LEU A 32 -11.75 3.30 -1.60
N ARG A 33 -11.81 2.06 -1.11
CA ARG A 33 -12.58 0.98 -1.75
C ARG A 33 -14.07 1.31 -1.82
N SER A 34 -14.64 1.86 -0.75
CA SER A 34 -16.05 2.29 -0.69
C SER A 34 -16.36 3.42 -1.67
N ALA A 35 -15.38 4.24 -2.05
CA ALA A 35 -15.52 5.26 -3.08
C ALA A 35 -15.33 4.72 -4.52
N GLY A 36 -15.07 3.42 -4.69
CA GLY A 36 -14.88 2.78 -5.99
C GLY A 36 -13.43 2.78 -6.49
N VAL A 37 -12.45 3.20 -5.67
CA VAL A 37 -11.03 3.13 -6.03
C VAL A 37 -10.58 1.67 -6.03
N LYS A 38 -9.80 1.26 -7.03
CA LYS A 38 -9.13 -0.04 -7.04
C LYS A 38 -8.00 -0.04 -6.00
N VAL A 39 -8.16 -0.83 -4.93
CA VAL A 39 -7.20 -0.90 -3.83
C VAL A 39 -6.65 -2.31 -3.67
N VAL A 40 -5.33 -2.43 -3.58
CA VAL A 40 -4.62 -3.61 -3.05
C VAL A 40 -4.16 -3.28 -1.64
N GLU A 41 -4.39 -4.19 -0.70
CA GLU A 41 -4.11 -3.99 0.73
C GLU A 41 -3.28 -5.18 1.25
N GLU A 42 -2.23 -4.89 2.01
CA GLU A 42 -1.37 -5.89 2.67
C GLU A 42 -1.11 -5.50 4.12
N VAL A 43 -1.23 -6.46 5.04
CA VAL A 43 -0.72 -6.35 6.41
C VAL A 43 0.58 -7.15 6.50
N LEU A 44 1.71 -6.46 6.67
CA LEU A 44 3.02 -7.09 6.76
C LEU A 44 3.24 -7.60 8.20
N PRO A 45 3.32 -8.92 8.42
CA PRO A 45 3.38 -9.50 9.76
C PRO A 45 4.72 -9.22 10.46
N GLY A 46 4.69 -9.09 11.78
CA GLY A 46 5.88 -9.06 12.64
C GLY A 46 6.74 -7.80 12.58
N VAL A 47 6.40 -6.81 11.75
CA VAL A 47 7.19 -5.57 11.61
C VAL A 47 6.53 -4.39 12.33
N PRO A 48 7.33 -3.44 12.87
CA PRO A 48 6.83 -2.23 13.50
C PRO A 48 6.58 -1.10 12.47
N HIS A 49 6.09 0.03 12.95
CA HIS A 49 6.15 1.29 12.20
C HIS A 49 7.58 1.57 11.74
N GLY A 50 7.75 2.10 10.53
CA GLY A 50 9.07 2.43 9.98
C GLY A 50 9.93 1.22 9.60
N PHE A 51 9.33 0.04 9.36
CA PHE A 51 10.06 -1.16 8.89
C PHE A 51 10.87 -0.95 7.60
N THR A 52 10.62 0.14 6.88
CA THR A 52 11.35 0.54 5.67
C THR A 52 12.72 1.15 5.94
N PHE A 53 13.02 1.60 7.18
CA PHE A 53 14.31 2.20 7.51
C PHE A 53 15.47 1.20 7.60
N PRO A 54 15.29 -0.03 8.13
CA PRO A 54 16.33 -1.06 8.10
C PRO A 54 16.47 -1.67 6.69
N VAL A 55 17.06 -0.92 5.76
CA VAL A 55 17.16 -1.30 4.33
C VAL A 55 17.88 -2.63 4.07
N ASN A 56 18.66 -3.12 5.03
CA ASN A 56 19.35 -4.41 4.95
C ASN A 56 18.55 -5.59 5.51
N ALA A 57 17.41 -5.37 6.16
CA ALA A 57 16.57 -6.44 6.66
C ALA A 57 15.91 -7.19 5.49
N GLU A 58 15.90 -8.52 5.56
CA GLU A 58 15.36 -9.36 4.48
C GLU A 58 13.88 -9.05 4.20
N VAL A 59 13.07 -8.84 5.23
CA VAL A 59 11.65 -8.46 5.07
C VAL A 59 11.49 -7.16 4.28
N THR A 60 12.38 -6.18 4.48
CA THR A 60 12.34 -4.88 3.80
C THR A 60 12.74 -5.02 2.34
N LYS A 61 13.79 -5.81 2.05
CA LYS A 61 14.22 -6.11 0.68
C LYS A 61 13.14 -6.85 -0.09
N SER A 62 12.56 -7.90 0.50
CA SER A 62 11.49 -8.69 -0.13
C SER A 62 10.22 -7.88 -0.34
N TRP A 63 9.84 -7.03 0.61
CA TRP A 63 8.73 -6.09 0.42
C TRP A 63 9.02 -5.11 -0.72
N LEU A 64 10.19 -4.46 -0.73
CA LEU A 64 10.56 -3.49 -1.77
C LEU A 64 10.54 -4.11 -3.17
N ALA A 65 11.07 -5.33 -3.33
CA ALA A 65 11.03 -6.04 -4.61
C ALA A 65 9.58 -6.23 -5.11
N ARG A 66 8.67 -6.67 -4.23
CA ARG A 66 7.24 -6.81 -4.56
C ARG A 66 6.58 -5.46 -4.90
N GLN A 67 6.97 -4.37 -4.22
CA GLN A 67 6.46 -3.04 -4.56
C GLN A 67 6.94 -2.61 -5.96
N VAL A 68 8.21 -2.85 -6.31
CA VAL A 68 8.72 -2.57 -7.66
C VAL A 68 7.91 -3.33 -8.71
N ASP A 69 7.68 -4.63 -8.51
CA ASP A 69 6.88 -5.45 -9.43
C ASP A 69 5.43 -4.93 -9.57
N ALA A 70 4.79 -4.59 -8.44
CA ALA A 70 3.43 -4.08 -8.44
C ALA A 70 3.29 -2.75 -9.18
N PHE A 71 4.24 -1.83 -8.99
CA PHE A 71 4.23 -0.52 -9.66
C PHE A 71 4.62 -0.65 -11.14
N ALA A 72 5.58 -1.50 -11.49
CA ALA A 72 5.93 -1.79 -12.88
C ALA A 72 4.71 -2.31 -13.66
N ALA A 73 3.97 -3.27 -13.09
CA ALA A 73 2.74 -3.78 -13.69
C ALA A 73 1.65 -2.69 -13.83
N ALA A 74 1.50 -1.83 -12.82
CA ALA A 74 0.52 -0.74 -12.85
C ALA A 74 0.83 0.32 -13.91
N PHE A 75 2.11 0.59 -14.18
CA PHE A 75 2.53 1.55 -15.19
C PHE A 75 2.58 0.98 -16.60
N ALA A 76 2.91 -0.31 -16.76
CA ALA A 76 2.89 -0.96 -18.07
C ALA A 76 1.51 -0.94 -18.76
N GLY A 77 0.43 -0.86 -17.97
CA GLY A 77 -0.94 -0.79 -18.49
C GLY A 77 -1.45 0.61 -18.87
N LYS A 78 -0.65 1.68 -18.71
CA LYS A 78 -1.05 3.05 -19.08
C LYS A 78 -0.34 3.48 -20.38
N PRO A 79 -1.06 3.89 -21.44
CA PRO A 79 -0.43 4.57 -22.55
C PRO A 79 0.18 5.89 -22.04
N SER A 80 1.38 6.21 -22.55
CA SER A 80 2.11 7.45 -22.27
C SER A 80 1.38 8.68 -22.77
#